data_AF-A0A370GFG1-F1
#
_entry.id   AF-A0A370GFG1-F1
#
_cell.length_a   1.000
_cell.length_b   1.000
_cell.length_c   1.000
_cell.angle_alpha   90.00
_cell.angle_beta   90.00
_cell.angle_gamma   90.00
#
_symmetry.space_group_name_H-M   'P 1'
#
loop_
_entity.id
_entity.type
_entity.pdbx_description
1 polymer ?
#
loop_
_entity_poly.entity_id
_entity_poly.type
_entity_poly.pdbx_seq_one_letter_code
_entity_poly.pdbx_strand_id
1 'polypeptide(L)'
;MAEGIGKKNLAGIADVCSAGSQPSKVNPLAIQVLKEIGIDISHQKSKSLDSIDKNTIDLVITLCAEEICPIFPGNVKRLHWPLPDPSNPKYSSDEQLKLFRKVRDDLKNRIQNLRDEMKSWKR
;
A
#
# COMPACT_ATOMS: atom_id res chain seq x y z
N MET A 1 3.14 1.62 3.79
CA MET A 1 1.93 2.24 4.39
C MET A 1 0.64 1.57 3.95
N ALA A 2 0.43 1.39 2.63
CA ALA A 2 -0.80 0.80 2.09
C ALA A 2 -1.12 -0.59 2.69
N GLU A 3 -0.15 -1.50 2.84
CA GLU A 3 -0.38 -2.81 3.47
C GLU A 3 -0.95 -2.69 4.88
N GLY A 4 -0.35 -1.87 5.75
CA GLY A 4 -0.84 -1.69 7.13
C GLY A 4 -2.25 -1.12 7.20
N ILE A 5 -2.56 -0.11 6.36
CA ILE A 5 -3.90 0.47 6.28
C ILE A 5 -4.89 -0.56 5.72
N GLY A 6 -4.51 -1.28 4.67
CA GLY A 6 -5.32 -2.30 4.03
C GLY A 6 -5.66 -3.45 4.97
N LYS A 7 -4.67 -4.02 5.65
CA LYS A 7 -4.87 -5.09 6.65
C LYS A 7 -5.87 -4.69 7.73
N LYS A 8 -5.85 -3.44 8.20
CA LYS A 8 -6.81 -2.96 9.20
C LYS A 8 -8.22 -2.75 8.64
N ASN A 9 -8.34 -2.13 7.46
CA ASN A 9 -9.63 -1.72 6.91
C ASN A 9 -10.35 -2.82 6.11
N LEU A 10 -9.59 -3.76 5.54
CA LEU A 10 -10.08 -4.88 4.72
C LEU A 10 -10.06 -6.21 5.48
N ALA A 11 -9.78 -6.20 6.78
CA ALA A 11 -9.85 -7.39 7.63
C ALA A 11 -11.22 -8.09 7.49
N GLY A 12 -11.19 -9.40 7.22
CA GLY A 12 -12.39 -10.21 6.99
C GLY A 12 -13.03 -10.03 5.60
N ILE A 13 -12.46 -9.18 4.73
CA ILE A 13 -12.92 -8.98 3.35
C ILE A 13 -11.88 -9.50 2.36
N ALA A 14 -10.60 -9.20 2.58
CA ALA A 14 -9.50 -9.61 1.72
C ALA A 14 -8.18 -9.76 2.48
N ASP A 15 -7.33 -10.67 2.01
CA ASP A 15 -5.95 -10.78 2.46
C ASP A 15 -5.07 -9.76 1.74
N VAL A 16 -4.37 -8.93 2.50
CA VAL A 16 -3.57 -7.82 1.97
C VAL A 16 -2.08 -8.10 2.16
N CYS A 17 -1.34 -7.99 1.07
CA CYS A 17 0.11 -8.04 1.07
C CYS A 17 0.69 -6.89 0.24
N SER A 18 1.96 -6.55 0.49
CA SER A 18 2.74 -5.68 -0.38
C SER A 18 4.06 -6.32 -0.76
N ALA A 19 4.53 -5.96 -1.95
CA ALA A 19 5.87 -6.19 -2.42
C ALA A 19 6.35 -4.96 -3.17
N GLY A 20 7.66 -4.84 -3.32
CA GLY A 20 8.28 -3.81 -4.13
C GLY A 20 9.53 -4.35 -4.83
N SER A 21 9.97 -3.61 -5.83
CA SER A 21 11.18 -3.92 -6.60
C SER A 21 12.47 -3.89 -5.76
N GLN A 22 12.51 -3.06 -4.71
CA GLN A 22 13.65 -2.94 -3.81
C GLN A 22 13.27 -3.28 -2.36
N PRO A 23 13.64 -4.48 -1.87
CA PRO A 23 13.40 -4.85 -0.48
C PRO A 23 14.27 -4.00 0.45
N SER A 24 13.63 -3.08 1.18
CA SER A 24 14.26 -2.22 2.18
C SER A 24 13.55 -2.32 3.52
N LYS A 25 14.18 -1.75 4.56
CA LYS A 25 13.53 -1.58 5.86
C LYS A 25 12.38 -0.57 5.73
N VAL A 26 11.33 -0.78 6.52
CA VAL A 26 10.21 0.17 6.58
C VAL A 26 10.73 1.55 6.99
N ASN A 27 10.34 2.58 6.25
CA ASN A 27 10.73 3.96 6.55
C ASN A 27 10.24 4.36 7.96
N PRO A 28 11.12 4.86 8.86
CA PRO A 28 10.73 5.28 10.20
C PRO A 28 9.59 6.31 10.23
N LEU A 29 9.55 7.25 9.28
CA LEU A 29 8.48 8.24 9.16
C LEU A 29 7.14 7.58 8.83
N ALA A 30 7.14 6.52 8.00
CA ALA A 30 5.95 5.75 7.71
C ALA A 30 5.41 5.03 8.97
N ILE A 31 6.30 4.51 9.82
CA ILE A 31 5.92 3.91 11.10
C ILE A 31 5.30 4.99 12.00
N GLN A 32 5.95 6.15 12.11
CA GLN A 32 5.50 7.25 12.94
C GLN A 32 4.09 7.72 12.55
N VAL A 33 3.85 8.06 11.29
CA VAL A 33 2.53 8.58 10.86
C VAL A 33 1.42 7.55 10.93
N LEU A 34 1.73 6.25 10.83
CA LEU A 34 0.73 5.20 10.99
C LEU A 34 0.43 4.91 12.47
N LYS A 35 1.43 5.02 13.34
CA LYS A 35 1.20 4.93 14.79
C LYS A 35 0.25 6.02 15.28
N GLU A 36 0.29 7.22 14.69
CA GLU A 36 -0.67 8.31 14.98
C GLU A 36 -2.14 7.89 14.77
N ILE A 37 -2.41 6.94 13.87
CA ILE A 37 -3.77 6.42 13.60
C ILE A 37 -3.99 5.01 14.18
N GLY A 38 -3.12 4.59 15.10
CA GLY A 38 -3.18 3.29 15.78
C GLY A 38 -2.93 2.11 14.83
N ILE A 39 -1.97 2.25 13.91
CA ILE A 39 -1.49 1.18 13.03
C ILE A 39 0.01 1.04 13.22
N ASP A 40 0.46 -0.11 13.73
CA ASP A 40 1.89 -0.40 13.83
C ASP A 40 2.34 -1.26 12.64
N ILE A 41 3.31 -0.73 11.88
CA ILE A 41 3.94 -1.44 10.76
C ILE A 41 5.43 -1.73 11.01
N SER A 42 5.93 -1.52 12.23
CA SER A 42 7.34 -1.73 12.59
C SER A 42 7.82 -3.17 12.38
N HIS A 43 6.92 -4.15 12.48
CA HIS A 43 7.21 -5.55 12.22
C HIS A 43 7.09 -5.96 10.74
N GLN A 44 6.59 -5.08 9.88
CA GLN A 44 6.49 -5.34 8.44
C GLN A 44 7.86 -5.26 7.79
N LYS A 45 8.03 -5.97 6.67
CA LYS A 45 9.25 -5.96 5.86
C LYS A 45 8.86 -5.88 4.40
N SER A 46 9.63 -5.14 3.61
CA SER A 46 9.46 -5.13 2.17
C SER A 46 9.79 -6.52 1.62
N LYS A 47 8.84 -7.13 0.93
CA LYS A 47 8.99 -8.43 0.28
C LYS A 47 9.34 -8.21 -1.19
N SER A 48 10.15 -9.11 -1.75
CA SER A 48 10.32 -9.14 -3.21
C SER A 48 9.02 -9.59 -3.86
N LEU A 49 8.74 -9.03 -5.02
CA LEU A 49 7.57 -9.40 -5.82
C LEU A 49 7.58 -10.87 -6.25
N ASP A 50 8.77 -11.47 -6.38
CA ASP A 50 8.94 -12.89 -6.68
C ASP A 50 8.54 -13.82 -5.52
N SER A 51 8.41 -13.28 -4.31
CA SER A 51 7.98 -14.06 -3.14
C SER A 51 6.45 -14.18 -3.00
N ILE A 52 5.69 -13.47 -3.86
CA ILE A 52 4.24 -13.52 -3.88
C ILE A 52 3.80 -14.59 -4.88
N ASP A 53 2.94 -15.51 -4.45
CA ASP A 53 2.26 -16.43 -5.36
C ASP A 53 1.28 -15.64 -6.24
N LYS A 54 1.62 -15.53 -7.53
CA LYS A 54 0.85 -14.73 -8.49
C LYS A 54 -0.51 -15.36 -8.82
N ASN A 55 -0.71 -16.65 -8.52
CA ASN A 55 -1.96 -17.36 -8.79
C ASN A 55 -3.06 -17.04 -7.77
N THR A 56 -2.71 -16.50 -6.61
CA THR A 56 -3.65 -16.19 -5.52
C THR A 56 -4.06 -14.72 -5.50
N ILE A 57 -3.76 -13.96 -6.56
CA ILE A 57 -3.96 -12.51 -6.59
C ILE A 57 -5.16 -12.15 -7.44
N ASP A 58 -6.21 -11.63 -6.81
CA ASP A 58 -7.41 -11.14 -7.51
C ASP A 58 -7.32 -9.65 -7.90
N LEU A 59 -6.54 -8.87 -7.17
CA LEU A 59 -6.43 -7.41 -7.31
C LEU A 59 -5.00 -6.93 -7.09
N VAL A 60 -4.49 -6.14 -8.02
CA VAL A 60 -3.19 -5.45 -7.91
C VAL A 60 -3.42 -3.95 -7.89
N ILE A 61 -2.83 -3.28 -6.90
CA ILE A 61 -2.89 -1.81 -6.77
C ILE A 61 -1.47 -1.26 -6.89
N THR A 62 -1.26 -0.46 -7.94
CA THR A 62 0.03 0.20 -8.19
C THR A 62 0.02 1.60 -7.59
N LEU A 63 1.02 1.91 -6.76
CA LEU A 63 1.13 3.20 -6.06
C LEU A 63 2.12 4.16 -6.74
N CYS A 64 3.10 3.62 -7.44
CA CYS A 64 4.09 4.36 -8.21
C CYS A 64 3.83 4.15 -9.71
N ALA A 65 4.11 5.17 -10.51
CA ALA A 65 3.95 5.12 -11.96
C ALA A 65 5.06 4.32 -12.65
N GLU A 66 6.22 4.15 -12.00
CA GLU A 66 7.46 3.68 -12.64
C GLU A 66 7.75 2.19 -12.40
N GLU A 67 6.94 1.48 -11.60
CA GLU A 67 7.23 0.10 -11.25
C GLU A 67 6.70 -0.87 -12.31
N ILE A 68 7.61 -1.61 -12.95
CA ILE A 68 7.31 -2.65 -13.93
C ILE A 68 6.55 -3.77 -13.21
N CYS A 69 5.22 -3.77 -13.35
CA CYS A 69 4.41 -4.83 -12.79
C CYS A 69 4.55 -6.11 -13.64
N PRO A 70 4.86 -7.26 -13.01
CA PRO A 70 4.93 -8.53 -13.70
C PRO A 70 3.55 -8.92 -14.21
N ILE A 71 3.56 -9.79 -15.21
CA ILE A 71 2.32 -10.38 -15.73
C ILE A 71 1.78 -11.34 -14.66
N PHE A 72 0.55 -11.07 -14.20
CA PHE A 72 -0.20 -11.97 -13.35
C PHE A 72 -1.08 -12.87 -14.23
N PRO A 73 -1.07 -14.20 -14.03
CA PRO A 73 -1.94 -15.11 -14.76
C PRO A 73 -3.41 -14.91 -14.33
N GLY A 74 -4.34 -14.93 -15.29
CA GLY A 74 -5.78 -14.82 -15.04
C GLY A 74 -6.37 -13.40 -15.11
N ASN A 75 -7.66 -13.27 -14.75
CA ASN A 75 -8.41 -12.01 -14.76
C ASN A 75 -8.16 -11.17 -13.49
N VAL A 76 -6.92 -10.74 -13.31
CA VAL A 76 -6.53 -9.91 -12.16
C VAL A 76 -6.98 -8.46 -12.40
N LYS A 77 -7.80 -7.91 -11.50
CA LYS A 77 -8.17 -6.50 -11.54
C LYS A 77 -6.94 -5.64 -11.22
N ARG A 78 -6.80 -4.52 -11.92
CA ARG A 78 -5.67 -3.58 -11.73
C ARG A 78 -6.19 -2.20 -11.43
N LEU A 79 -5.72 -1.62 -10.33
CA LEU A 79 -5.96 -0.23 -9.98
C LEU A 79 -4.64 0.51 -9.96
N HIS A 80 -4.67 1.77 -10.41
CA HIS A 80 -3.54 2.67 -10.35
C HIS A 80 -3.87 3.87 -9.48
N TRP A 81 -3.17 3.99 -8.36
CA TRP A 81 -3.30 5.10 -7.41
C TRP A 81 -1.99 5.87 -7.39
N PRO A 82 -1.79 6.82 -8.33
CA PRO A 82 -0.57 7.59 -8.38
C PRO A 82 -0.45 8.41 -7.09
N LEU A 83 0.63 8.17 -6.35
CA LEU A 83 0.93 8.87 -5.11
C LEU A 83 2.33 9.49 -5.21
N PRO A 84 2.52 10.72 -4.70
CA PRO A 84 3.85 11.29 -4.60
C PRO A 84 4.70 10.47 -3.63
N ASP A 85 5.98 10.25 -3.95
CA ASP A 85 6.90 9.60 -3.01
C ASP A 85 7.24 10.56 -1.85
N PRO A 86 6.77 10.29 -0.63
CA PRO A 86 7.06 11.14 0.52
C PRO A 86 8.50 10.99 1.03
N SER A 87 9.26 10.01 0.54
CA SER A 87 10.65 9.74 0.94
C SER A 87 11.67 10.48 0.09
N ASN A 88 11.23 11.29 -0.88
CA ASN A 88 12.14 11.97 -1.79
C ASN A 88 13.13 12.86 -1.02
N PRO A 89 14.45 12.69 -1.23
CA PRO A 89 15.49 13.40 -0.47
C PRO A 89 15.53 14.92 -0.75
N LYS A 90 14.78 15.40 -1.74
CA LYS A 90 14.66 16.85 -2.03
C LYS A 90 13.85 17.60 -0.96
N TYR A 91 13.04 16.90 -0.17
CA TYR A 91 12.23 17.51 0.88
C TYR A 91 12.97 17.54 2.21
N SER A 92 12.79 18.60 3.00
CA SER A 92 13.24 18.65 4.39
C SER A 92 12.49 17.62 5.26
N SER A 93 13.04 17.27 6.43
CA SER A 93 12.40 16.28 7.32
C SER A 93 10.97 16.65 7.73
N ASP A 94 10.68 17.94 7.97
CA ASP A 94 9.34 18.43 8.27
C ASP A 94 8.38 18.31 7.08
N GLU A 95 8.87 18.60 5.87
CA GLU A 95 8.08 18.45 4.64
C GLU A 95 7.79 16.98 4.35
N GLN A 96 8.79 16.11 4.51
CA GLN A 96 8.60 14.66 4.39
C GLN A 96 7.52 14.18 5.35
N LEU A 97 7.58 14.57 6.64
CA LEU A 97 6.57 14.16 7.60
C LEU A 97 5.15 14.62 7.21
N LYS A 98 5.00 15.86 6.72
CA LYS A 98 3.72 16.37 6.20
C LYS A 98 3.24 15.58 4.97
N LEU A 99 4.14 15.25 4.05
CA LEU A 99 3.84 14.43 2.87
C LEU A 99 3.44 13.01 3.26
N PHE A 100 4.14 12.38 4.22
CA PHE A 100 3.80 11.07 4.76
C PHE A 100 2.37 11.06 5.35
N ARG A 101 2.00 12.07 6.12
CA ARG A 101 0.62 12.22 6.65
C ARG A 101 -0.39 12.39 5.52
N LYS A 102 -0.10 13.24 4.53
CA LYS A 102 -0.98 13.45 3.36
C LYS A 102 -1.20 12.16 2.57
N VAL A 103 -0.14 11.42 2.28
CA VAL A 103 -0.21 10.13 1.56
C VAL A 103 -0.93 9.08 2.39
N ARG A 104 -0.71 9.04 3.71
CA ARG A 104 -1.44 8.16 4.63
C ARG A 104 -2.94 8.42 4.55
N ASP A 105 -3.36 9.67 4.64
CA ASP A 105 -4.77 10.04 4.66
C ASP A 105 -5.44 9.78 3.30
N ASP A 106 -4.73 10.04 2.20
CA ASP A 106 -5.19 9.69 0.85
C ASP A 106 -5.36 8.17 0.67
N LEU A 107 -4.36 7.37 1.10
CA LEU A 107 -4.44 5.91 1.10
C LEU A 107 -5.61 5.39 1.94
N LYS A 108 -5.84 5.97 3.12
CA LYS A 108 -6.95 5.60 4.00
C LYS A 108 -8.29 5.81 3.30
N ASN A 109 -8.50 6.98 2.69
CA ASN A 109 -9.74 7.28 1.98
C ASN A 109 -9.95 6.35 0.78
N ARG A 110 -8.91 6.11 -0.02
CA ARG A 110 -9.00 5.20 -1.18
C ARG A 110 -9.31 3.76 -0.78
N ILE A 111 -8.68 3.27 0.29
CA ILE A 111 -8.93 1.91 0.79
C ILE A 111 -10.33 1.79 1.38
N GLN A 112 -10.85 2.83 2.02
CA GLN A 112 -12.24 2.86 2.49
C GLN A 112 -13.22 2.78 1.33
N ASN A 113 -13.02 3.58 0.28
CA ASN A 113 -13.86 3.51 -0.93
C ASN A 113 -13.77 2.12 -1.58
N LEU A 114 -12.55 1.58 -1.71
CA LEU A 114 -12.34 0.23 -2.24
C LEU A 114 -13.09 -0.83 -1.42
N ARG A 115 -13.11 -0.70 -0.08
CA ARG A 115 -13.85 -1.62 0.78
C ARG A 115 -15.33 -1.67 0.42
N ASP A 116 -15.93 -0.51 0.19
CA ASP A 116 -17.35 -0.42 -0.14
C ASP A 116 -17.63 -0.88 -1.57
N GLU A 117 -16.74 -0.60 -2.51
CA GLU A 117 -16.78 -1.19 -3.86
C GLU A 117 -16.69 -2.72 -3.82
N MET A 118 -15.77 -3.30 -3.03
CA MET A 118 -15.60 -4.75 -2.92
C MET A 118 -16.83 -5.47 -2.35
N LYS A 119 -17.60 -4.82 -1.46
CA LYS A 119 -18.89 -5.36 -1.00
C LYS A 119 -19.88 -5.48 -2.16
N SER A 120 -19.84 -4.57 -3.12
CA SER A 120 -20.72 -4.62 -4.30
C SER A 120 -20.34 -5.72 -5.30
N TRP A 121 -19.08 -6.18 -5.29
CA TRP A 121 -18.60 -7.23 -6.19
C TRP A 121 -19.00 -8.64 -5.75
N LYS A 122 -19.40 -8.82 -4.49
CA LYS A 122 -19.90 -10.10 -3.96
C LYS A 122 -21.37 -10.38 -4.33
N ARG A 123 -21.96 -9.62 -5.26
CA ARG A 123 -23.35 -9.74 -5.69
C ARG A 123 -23.48 -10.50 -6.99
#